data_AF-A0A964D7M7-F1
#
_entry.id   AF-A0A964D7M7-F1
#
_cell.length_a   1.000
_cell.length_b   1.000
_cell.length_c   1.000
_cell.angle_alpha   90.00
_cell.angle_beta   90.00
_cell.angle_gamma   90.00
#
_symmetry.space_group_name_H-M   'P 1'
#
loop_
_entity.id
_entity.type
_entity.pdbx_description
1 polymer ?
#
loop_
_entity_poly.entity_id
_entity_poly.type
_entity_poly.pdbx_seq_one_letter_code
_entity_poly.pdbx_strand_id
1 'polypeptide(L)'
;MKSYLIILILIGIVLISSCIMRETQPEIQKTTTMTEKTPERKISENLIAENIFSSDILESFKLSPDGKRVAYINILDDKQSCVVDGKEGKQYEGIGKGTLVFSPDSRRIAYAAQVGNKWIVVVDGIEEKQYDGIGIPIFSPNSKRMAYMVQIDDRQFVVVDGKEGKQYEGIGEGTLVFSPDSRRIAYAAQMGDKWVVVVDEIEGKQYDSLFGEGIIFDSSNGLHYLATSGTGIYAIQEEN
;
A
#
# COMPACT_ATOMS: atom_id res chain seq x y z
N MET A 1 -28.97 -30.15 -23.25
CA MET A 1 -28.85 -29.54 -24.60
C MET A 1 -27.39 -29.42 -24.95
N LYS A 2 -27.03 -29.70 -26.21
CA LYS A 2 -25.74 -29.45 -26.90
C LYS A 2 -24.45 -29.95 -26.21
N SER A 3 -23.99 -31.10 -26.71
CA SER A 3 -22.66 -31.67 -26.53
C SER A 3 -21.55 -30.81 -27.15
N TYR A 4 -20.31 -31.00 -26.67
CA TYR A 4 -19.10 -30.37 -27.19
C TYR A 4 -18.72 -30.89 -28.57
N LEU A 5 -18.21 -30.00 -29.42
CA LEU A 5 -17.73 -30.30 -30.78
C LEU A 5 -16.20 -30.18 -30.82
N ILE A 6 -15.52 -31.30 -31.04
CA ILE A 6 -14.08 -31.38 -31.30
C ILE A 6 -13.89 -31.30 -32.81
N ILE A 7 -13.00 -30.40 -33.29
CA ILE A 7 -12.54 -30.38 -34.68
C ILE A 7 -11.01 -30.29 -34.69
N LEU A 8 -10.36 -31.35 -35.17
CA LEU A 8 -9.00 -31.30 -35.69
C LEU A 8 -9.06 -30.80 -37.14
N ILE A 9 -8.06 -30.03 -37.57
CA ILE A 9 -7.75 -29.82 -39.00
C ILE A 9 -6.24 -30.05 -39.22
N LEU A 10 -5.93 -30.76 -40.30
CA LEU A 10 -4.59 -31.09 -40.77
C LEU A 10 -4.67 -31.23 -42.31
N ILE A 11 -3.56 -30.99 -43.03
CA ILE A 11 -3.39 -31.18 -44.50
C ILE A 11 -3.97 -30.01 -45.35
N GLY A 12 -3.30 -29.48 -46.39
CA GLY A 12 -1.99 -29.85 -46.95
C GLY A 12 -1.49 -28.93 -48.07
N ILE A 13 -0.48 -29.41 -48.82
CA ILE A 13 0.34 -28.67 -49.81
C ILE A 13 -0.11 -28.97 -51.25
N VAL A 14 -0.11 -27.96 -52.14
CA VAL A 14 -0.04 -28.12 -53.62
C VAL A 14 0.87 -27.03 -54.22
N LEU A 15 1.57 -27.34 -55.31
CA LEU A 15 2.58 -26.52 -56.01
C LEU A 15 2.32 -26.47 -57.54
N ILE A 16 3.10 -25.64 -58.26
CA ILE A 16 3.26 -25.56 -59.75
C ILE A 16 2.05 -24.87 -60.46
N SER A 17 2.15 -24.00 -61.50
CA SER A 17 3.18 -23.75 -62.53
C SER A 17 3.30 -22.28 -63.01
N SER A 18 4.34 -21.98 -63.81
CA SER A 18 4.76 -20.67 -64.34
C SER A 18 4.15 -20.25 -65.69
N CYS A 19 4.17 -18.93 -66.01
CA CYS A 19 4.41 -18.43 -67.38
C CYS A 19 4.95 -16.97 -67.42
N ILE A 20 5.38 -16.49 -68.60
CA ILE A 20 6.38 -15.43 -68.89
C ILE A 20 5.85 -14.53 -70.05
N MET A 21 6.13 -13.24 -70.31
CA MET A 21 7.24 -12.26 -70.05
C MET A 21 6.69 -10.79 -70.08
N ARG A 22 7.41 -9.77 -69.55
CA ARG A 22 7.88 -8.53 -70.26
C ARG A 22 8.31 -7.31 -69.39
N GLU A 23 9.56 -6.90 -69.62
CA GLU A 23 10.09 -5.52 -69.85
C GLU A 23 9.95 -4.33 -68.85
N THR A 24 11.05 -4.12 -68.11
CA THR A 24 11.87 -2.88 -67.96
C THR A 24 11.49 -1.66 -67.06
N GLN A 25 12.44 -1.39 -66.15
CA GLN A 25 12.89 -0.09 -65.56
C GLN A 25 12.03 0.61 -64.47
N PRO A 26 12.63 1.44 -63.57
CA PRO A 26 14.05 1.87 -63.46
C PRO A 26 14.75 1.49 -62.12
N GLU A 27 16.00 1.93 -61.94
CA GLU A 27 16.78 1.80 -60.69
C GLU A 27 16.09 2.44 -59.48
N ILE A 28 15.97 1.67 -58.38
CA ILE A 28 15.58 2.19 -57.07
C ILE A 28 16.83 2.26 -56.19
N GLN A 29 17.08 3.44 -55.63
CA GLN A 29 18.20 3.71 -54.74
C GLN A 29 18.21 2.75 -53.55
N LYS A 30 19.41 2.26 -53.16
CA LYS A 30 19.60 1.45 -51.94
C LYS A 30 19.26 2.27 -50.71
N THR A 31 17.98 2.24 -50.33
CA THR A 31 17.52 2.73 -49.03
C THR A 31 18.13 1.81 -47.97
N THR A 32 19.16 2.30 -47.29
CA THR A 32 19.76 1.57 -46.17
C THR A 32 18.79 1.64 -45.00
N THR A 33 18.00 0.58 -44.83
CA THR A 33 17.05 0.46 -43.73
C THR A 33 17.82 0.36 -42.42
N MET A 34 17.96 1.48 -41.72
CA MET A 34 18.39 1.52 -40.33
C MET A 34 17.32 0.79 -39.51
N THR A 35 17.57 -0.48 -39.22
CA THR A 35 16.69 -1.30 -38.39
C THR A 35 16.90 -0.92 -36.94
N GLU A 36 16.14 0.09 -36.50
CA GLU A 36 16.01 0.44 -35.10
C GLU A 36 15.40 -0.77 -34.37
N LYS A 37 16.27 -1.55 -33.72
CA LYS A 37 15.84 -2.72 -32.93
C LYS A 37 15.15 -2.22 -31.67
N THR A 38 13.83 -2.16 -31.69
CA THR A 38 13.01 -1.99 -30.49
C THR A 38 13.46 -3.02 -29.44
N PRO A 39 13.84 -2.61 -28.22
CA PRO A 39 14.28 -3.55 -27.20
C PRO A 39 13.13 -4.48 -26.80
N GLU A 40 13.32 -5.78 -26.99
CA GLU A 40 12.32 -6.79 -26.62
C GLU A 40 12.12 -6.83 -25.10
N ARG A 41 10.87 -6.57 -24.65
CA ARG A 41 10.51 -6.68 -23.25
C ARG A 41 10.40 -8.15 -22.84
N LYS A 42 11.29 -8.61 -21.96
CA LYS A 42 11.13 -9.92 -21.31
C LYS A 42 9.99 -9.85 -20.28
N ILE A 43 9.06 -10.80 -20.37
CA ILE A 43 7.93 -10.96 -19.46
C ILE A 43 8.06 -12.33 -18.78
N SER A 44 7.69 -12.40 -17.50
CA SER A 44 7.59 -13.64 -16.72
C SER A 44 6.31 -13.58 -15.90
N GLU A 45 5.53 -14.65 -15.94
CA GLU A 45 4.23 -14.75 -15.30
C GLU A 45 4.28 -15.85 -14.23
N ASN A 46 3.82 -15.52 -13.02
CA ASN A 46 3.70 -16.46 -11.90
C ASN A 46 2.24 -16.44 -11.46
N LEU A 47 1.57 -17.60 -11.46
CA LEU A 47 0.22 -17.72 -10.91
C LEU A 47 0.29 -17.60 -9.39
N ILE A 48 -0.41 -16.61 -8.82
CA ILE A 48 -0.44 -16.35 -7.38
C ILE A 48 -1.65 -17.01 -6.70
N ALA A 49 -2.81 -16.93 -7.34
CA ALA A 49 -4.06 -17.52 -6.89
C ALA A 49 -4.99 -17.76 -8.08
N GLU A 50 -5.89 -18.72 -7.96
CA GLU A 50 -6.93 -19.04 -8.94
C GLU A 50 -8.32 -18.91 -8.29
N ASN A 51 -9.37 -18.84 -9.12
CA ASN A 51 -10.77 -18.89 -8.67
C ASN A 51 -11.18 -17.76 -7.68
N ILE A 52 -10.57 -16.58 -7.78
CA ILE A 52 -10.98 -15.38 -7.04
C ILE A 52 -12.17 -14.72 -7.74
N PHE A 53 -13.34 -14.77 -7.10
CA PHE A 53 -14.60 -14.24 -7.64
C PHE A 53 -15.16 -13.01 -6.88
N SER A 54 -14.48 -12.53 -5.84
CA SER A 54 -14.90 -11.36 -5.04
C SER A 54 -14.01 -10.15 -5.30
N SER A 55 -14.63 -8.97 -5.49
CA SER A 55 -13.94 -7.68 -5.61
C SER A 55 -13.20 -7.29 -4.33
N ASP A 56 -13.73 -7.62 -3.16
CA ASP A 56 -13.13 -7.27 -1.86
C ASP A 56 -11.78 -7.97 -1.67
N ILE A 57 -11.66 -9.20 -2.17
CA ILE A 57 -10.41 -9.95 -2.21
C ILE A 57 -9.43 -9.28 -3.18
N LEU A 58 -9.87 -8.82 -4.35
CA LEU A 58 -9.00 -8.14 -5.32
C LEU A 58 -8.42 -6.82 -4.78
N GLU A 59 -9.21 -6.02 -4.05
CA GLU A 59 -8.73 -4.77 -3.42
C GLU A 59 -7.69 -5.02 -2.31
N SER A 60 -7.69 -6.22 -1.71
CA SER A 60 -6.75 -6.60 -0.66
C SER A 60 -5.32 -6.88 -1.18
N PHE A 61 -5.15 -7.19 -2.47
CA PHE A 61 -3.83 -7.53 -3.03
C PHE A 61 -2.82 -6.39 -2.86
N LYS A 62 -1.62 -6.74 -2.40
CA LYS A 62 -0.45 -5.86 -2.31
C LYS A 62 0.77 -6.60 -2.86
N LEU A 63 1.51 -5.93 -3.72
CA LEU A 63 2.90 -6.27 -4.01
C LEU A 63 3.79 -5.64 -2.94
N SER A 64 4.89 -6.30 -2.58
CA SER A 64 5.95 -5.64 -1.83
C SER A 64 6.61 -4.52 -2.65
N PRO A 65 7.25 -3.52 -2.00
CA PRO A 65 7.99 -2.46 -2.69
C PRO A 65 9.04 -2.94 -3.70
N ASP A 66 9.66 -4.10 -3.46
CA ASP A 66 10.63 -4.70 -4.39
C ASP A 66 9.99 -5.55 -5.52
N GLY A 67 8.66 -5.68 -5.51
CA GLY A 67 7.85 -6.41 -6.49
C GLY A 67 7.97 -7.94 -6.44
N LYS A 68 8.64 -8.52 -5.44
CA LYS A 68 8.93 -9.96 -5.38
C LYS A 68 7.99 -10.77 -4.50
N ARG A 69 7.22 -10.11 -3.64
CA ARG A 69 6.30 -10.75 -2.69
C ARG A 69 4.89 -10.27 -2.93
N VAL A 70 3.92 -11.13 -2.64
CA VAL A 70 2.50 -10.80 -2.72
C VAL A 70 1.83 -11.15 -1.41
N ALA A 71 0.98 -10.27 -0.94
CA ALA A 71 0.05 -10.54 0.15
C ALA A 71 -1.37 -10.11 -0.22
N TYR A 72 -2.35 -10.82 0.32
CA TYR A 72 -3.78 -10.58 0.11
C TYR A 72 -4.58 -11.18 1.27
N ILE A 73 -5.85 -10.81 1.37
CA ILE A 73 -6.80 -11.37 2.34
C ILE A 73 -7.54 -12.52 1.65
N ASN A 74 -7.42 -13.72 2.20
CA ASN A 74 -8.29 -14.84 1.88
C ASN A 74 -9.56 -14.76 2.75
N ILE A 75 -10.70 -15.14 2.18
CA ILE A 75 -11.99 -15.19 2.88
C ILE A 75 -12.53 -16.61 2.72
N LEU A 76 -12.71 -17.32 3.83
CA LEU A 76 -13.27 -18.67 3.87
C LEU A 76 -14.37 -18.68 4.92
N ASP A 77 -15.59 -19.01 4.48
CA ASP A 77 -16.81 -18.84 5.28
C ASP A 77 -16.88 -17.42 5.88
N ASP A 78 -17.13 -17.30 7.18
CA ASP A 78 -17.16 -16.04 7.93
C ASP A 78 -15.80 -15.68 8.57
N LYS A 79 -14.68 -16.15 8.00
CA LYS A 79 -13.32 -15.89 8.51
C LYS A 79 -12.39 -15.32 7.44
N GLN A 80 -11.47 -14.48 7.89
CA GLN A 80 -10.46 -13.83 7.06
C GLN A 80 -9.05 -14.16 7.54
N SER A 81 -8.13 -14.38 6.61
CA SER A 81 -6.73 -14.67 6.88
C SER A 81 -5.83 -13.88 5.93
N CYS A 82 -4.69 -13.40 6.44
CA CYS A 82 -3.67 -12.80 5.58
C CYS A 82 -2.85 -13.94 4.94
N VAL A 83 -2.83 -14.01 3.61
CA VAL A 83 -1.94 -14.89 2.86
C VAL A 83 -0.73 -14.08 2.42
N VAL A 84 0.47 -14.63 2.60
CA VAL A 84 1.74 -14.00 2.20
C VAL A 84 2.60 -15.03 1.48
N ASP A 85 2.96 -14.75 0.23
CA ASP A 85 3.76 -15.65 -0.62
C ASP A 85 3.19 -17.09 -0.68
N GLY A 86 1.85 -17.18 -0.77
CA GLY A 86 1.09 -18.44 -0.78
C GLY A 86 0.95 -19.14 0.58
N LYS A 87 1.46 -18.55 1.67
CA LYS A 87 1.33 -19.08 3.04
C LYS A 87 0.21 -18.36 3.77
N GLU A 88 -0.82 -19.11 4.15
CA GLU A 88 -1.95 -18.59 4.93
C GLU A 88 -1.57 -18.40 6.41
N GLY A 89 -1.93 -17.25 6.96
CA GLY A 89 -1.78 -16.93 8.39
C GLY A 89 -2.93 -17.43 9.25
N LYS A 90 -2.99 -16.94 10.49
CA LYS A 90 -4.11 -17.19 11.41
C LYS A 90 -5.43 -16.63 10.83
N GLN A 91 -6.53 -17.29 11.15
CA GLN A 91 -7.89 -16.85 10.80
C GLN A 91 -8.46 -15.93 11.89
N TYR A 92 -9.15 -14.89 11.43
CA TYR A 92 -9.76 -13.83 12.24
C TYR A 92 -11.22 -13.60 11.84
N GLU A 93 -11.97 -12.86 12.64
CA GLU A 93 -13.35 -12.46 12.33
C GLU A 93 -13.42 -11.43 11.21
N GLY A 94 -12.37 -10.63 11.06
CA GLY A 94 -12.16 -9.71 9.97
C GLY A 94 -10.73 -9.19 9.96
N ILE A 95 -10.28 -8.70 8.80
CA ILE A 95 -9.03 -7.96 8.63
C ILE A 95 -9.39 -6.55 8.13
N GLY A 96 -8.79 -5.53 8.71
CA GLY A 96 -9.14 -4.14 8.45
C GLY A 96 -8.87 -3.76 6.99
N LYS A 97 -9.90 -3.27 6.28
CA LYS A 97 -9.77 -2.85 4.87
C LYS A 97 -8.66 -1.80 4.75
N GLY A 98 -7.72 -2.01 3.82
CA GLY A 98 -6.59 -1.11 3.59
C GLY A 98 -5.45 -1.17 4.63
N THR A 99 -5.59 -1.93 5.72
CA THR A 99 -4.56 -1.99 6.78
C THR A 99 -3.37 -2.91 6.46
N LEU A 100 -3.50 -3.76 5.43
CA LEU A 100 -2.45 -4.69 5.00
C LEU A 100 -1.33 -3.92 4.28
N VAL A 101 -0.15 -3.85 4.92
CA VAL A 101 1.01 -3.06 4.48
C VAL A 101 2.31 -3.87 4.56
N PHE A 102 3.17 -3.70 3.56
CA PHE A 102 4.56 -4.18 3.59
C PHE A 102 5.50 -3.10 4.12
N SER A 103 6.61 -3.49 4.76
CA SER A 103 7.71 -2.56 5.04
C SER A 103 8.43 -2.10 3.76
N PRO A 104 9.06 -0.91 3.76
CA PRO A 104 9.87 -0.43 2.63
C PRO A 104 10.94 -1.42 2.14
N ASP A 105 11.58 -2.17 3.03
CA ASP A 105 12.58 -3.21 2.69
C ASP A 105 11.97 -4.53 2.22
N SER A 106 10.64 -4.59 2.07
CA SER A 106 9.85 -5.75 1.61
C SER A 106 9.89 -6.97 2.52
N ARG A 107 10.54 -6.91 3.70
CA ARG A 107 10.70 -8.08 4.58
C ARG A 107 9.53 -8.31 5.52
N ARG A 108 8.92 -7.23 6.00
CA ARG A 108 7.90 -7.27 7.05
C ARG A 108 6.50 -7.00 6.50
N ILE A 109 5.50 -7.46 7.24
CA ILE A 109 4.09 -7.19 6.95
C ILE A 109 3.34 -6.85 8.24
N ALA A 110 2.41 -5.89 8.15
CA ALA A 110 1.47 -5.58 9.21
C ALA A 110 0.04 -5.50 8.67
N TYR A 111 -0.94 -5.82 9.52
CA TYR A 111 -2.37 -5.63 9.26
C TYR A 111 -3.15 -5.54 10.58
N ALA A 112 -4.32 -4.90 10.56
CA ALA A 112 -5.24 -4.92 11.69
C ALA A 112 -6.20 -6.12 11.56
N ALA A 113 -6.46 -6.83 12.66
CA ALA A 113 -7.35 -7.99 12.68
C ALA A 113 -8.34 -7.94 13.86
N GLN A 114 -9.54 -8.44 13.66
CA GLN A 114 -10.60 -8.46 14.66
C GLN A 114 -10.56 -9.76 15.49
N VAL A 115 -10.64 -9.59 16.81
CA VAL A 115 -10.72 -10.67 17.81
C VAL A 115 -11.84 -10.31 18.80
N GLY A 116 -13.04 -10.84 18.58
CA GLY A 116 -14.23 -10.52 19.35
C GLY A 116 -14.69 -9.08 19.07
N ASN A 117 -14.88 -8.31 20.15
CA ASN A 117 -15.25 -6.89 20.08
C ASN A 117 -14.04 -5.93 20.06
N LYS A 118 -12.82 -6.45 19.86
CA LYS A 118 -11.58 -5.66 19.84
C LYS A 118 -10.79 -5.93 18.56
N TRP A 119 -9.86 -5.02 18.26
CA TRP A 119 -8.89 -5.12 17.19
C TRP A 119 -7.48 -5.30 17.74
N ILE A 120 -6.61 -5.97 16.99
CA ILE A 120 -5.17 -6.10 17.21
C ILE A 120 -4.40 -5.69 15.95
N VAL A 121 -3.15 -5.23 16.09
CA VAL A 121 -2.20 -5.27 14.97
C VAL A 121 -1.53 -6.64 14.99
N VAL A 122 -1.39 -7.25 13.80
CA VAL A 122 -0.57 -8.43 13.59
C VAL A 122 0.66 -8.02 12.79
N VAL A 123 1.86 -8.26 13.33
CA VAL A 123 3.14 -7.90 12.71
C VAL A 123 3.98 -9.14 12.52
N ASP A 124 4.32 -9.46 11.28
CA ASP A 124 5.12 -10.65 10.95
C ASP A 124 4.55 -11.96 11.52
N GLY A 125 3.22 -12.00 11.73
CA GLY A 125 2.48 -13.12 12.33
C GLY A 125 2.32 -13.07 13.86
N ILE A 126 2.87 -12.06 14.52
CA ILE A 126 2.79 -11.85 15.98
C ILE A 126 1.63 -10.89 16.30
N GLU A 127 0.76 -11.28 17.22
CA GLU A 127 -0.38 -10.47 17.68
C GLU A 127 0.07 -9.44 18.75
N GLU A 128 -0.25 -8.16 18.55
CA GLU A 128 -0.04 -7.10 19.54
C GLU A 128 -1.27 -6.92 20.47
N LYS A 129 -1.26 -5.86 21.29
CA LYS A 129 -2.31 -5.55 22.28
C LYS A 129 -3.67 -5.26 21.61
N GLN A 130 -4.75 -5.52 22.36
CA GLN A 130 -6.14 -5.28 21.94
C GLN A 130 -6.61 -3.85 22.23
N TYR A 131 -7.35 -3.29 21.26
CA TYR A 131 -7.91 -1.92 21.27
C TYR A 131 -9.35 -1.90 20.72
N ASP A 132 -10.13 -0.85 20.96
CA ASP A 132 -11.49 -0.70 20.41
C ASP A 132 -11.49 -0.39 18.91
N GLY A 133 -10.46 0.33 18.45
CA GLY A 133 -10.23 0.64 17.05
C GLY A 133 -8.74 0.77 16.76
N ILE A 134 -8.36 0.53 15.50
CA ILE A 134 -6.98 0.58 15.02
C ILE A 134 -6.98 1.23 13.64
N GLY A 135 -6.17 2.29 13.47
CA GLY A 135 -5.89 2.92 12.19
C GLY A 135 -4.88 2.13 11.35
N ILE A 136 -4.65 2.57 10.10
CA ILE A 136 -3.70 1.91 9.20
C ILE A 136 -2.28 1.94 9.81
N PRO A 137 -1.61 0.78 10.01
CA PRO A 137 -0.23 0.76 10.47
C PRO A 137 0.73 1.33 9.42
N ILE A 138 1.78 2.01 9.89
CA ILE A 138 2.86 2.51 9.05
C ILE A 138 4.22 1.98 9.51
N PHE A 139 5.09 1.67 8.56
CA PHE A 139 6.50 1.38 8.81
C PHE A 139 7.34 2.64 8.61
N SER A 140 8.40 2.79 9.40
CA SER A 140 9.41 3.83 9.16
C SER A 140 10.18 3.57 7.85
N PRO A 141 10.77 4.59 7.21
CA PRO A 141 11.57 4.43 5.99
C PRO A 141 12.65 3.34 6.06
N ASN A 142 13.30 3.17 7.22
CA ASN A 142 14.30 2.13 7.46
C ASN A 142 13.73 0.73 7.80
N SER A 143 12.40 0.56 7.76
CA SER A 143 11.64 -0.69 8.02
C SER A 143 11.74 -1.28 9.44
N LYS A 144 12.48 -0.64 10.34
CA LYS A 144 12.71 -1.17 11.70
C LYS A 144 11.60 -0.81 12.67
N ARG A 145 11.03 0.39 12.53
CA ARG A 145 10.01 0.90 13.42
C ARG A 145 8.63 0.79 12.81
N MET A 146 7.63 0.74 13.66
CA MET A 146 6.22 0.72 13.26
C MET A 146 5.42 1.64 14.18
N ALA A 147 4.43 2.31 13.62
CA ALA A 147 3.47 3.08 14.39
C ALA A 147 2.05 2.90 13.84
N TYR A 148 1.07 3.06 14.72
CA TYR A 148 -0.35 3.00 14.36
C TYR A 148 -1.16 3.82 15.37
N MET A 149 -2.28 4.38 14.89
CA MET A 149 -3.26 5.02 15.75
C MET A 149 -4.19 3.95 16.34
N VAL A 150 -4.61 4.13 17.58
CA VAL A 150 -5.55 3.25 18.29
C VAL A 150 -6.63 4.06 18.99
N GLN A 151 -7.74 3.40 19.30
CA GLN A 151 -8.82 3.92 20.13
C GLN A 151 -9.05 3.00 21.35
N ILE A 152 -9.28 3.61 22.51
CA ILE A 152 -9.86 2.98 23.70
C ILE A 152 -10.97 3.92 24.20
N ASP A 153 -12.17 3.38 24.39
CA ASP A 153 -13.36 4.16 24.75
C ASP A 153 -13.57 5.39 23.84
N ASP A 154 -13.59 6.61 24.39
CA ASP A 154 -13.72 7.90 23.67
C ASP A 154 -12.37 8.54 23.31
N ARG A 155 -11.24 7.87 23.53
CA ARG A 155 -9.88 8.43 23.37
C ARG A 155 -9.09 7.74 22.28
N GLN A 156 -8.30 8.55 21.58
CA GLN A 156 -7.34 8.09 20.58
C GLN A 156 -5.90 8.41 21.00
N PHE A 157 -4.97 7.55 20.59
CA PHE A 157 -3.54 7.75 20.80
C PHE A 157 -2.72 7.00 19.75
N VAL A 158 -1.42 7.26 19.73
CA VAL A 158 -0.48 6.58 18.84
C VAL A 158 0.29 5.53 19.65
N VAL A 159 0.43 4.34 19.06
CA VAL A 159 1.38 3.31 19.51
C VAL A 159 2.59 3.36 18.61
N VAL A 160 3.79 3.41 19.19
CA VAL A 160 5.06 3.42 18.46
C VAL A 160 5.95 2.33 19.01
N ASP A 161 6.36 1.38 18.16
CA ASP A 161 7.21 0.25 18.52
C ASP A 161 6.67 -0.55 19.73
N GLY A 162 5.34 -0.73 19.79
CA GLY A 162 4.61 -1.39 20.87
C GLY A 162 4.40 -0.57 22.15
N LYS A 163 4.88 0.68 22.19
CA LYS A 163 4.70 1.60 23.32
C LYS A 163 3.54 2.56 23.08
N GLU A 164 2.60 2.60 24.01
CA GLU A 164 1.46 3.52 24.02
C GLU A 164 1.91 4.96 24.36
N GLY A 165 1.47 5.93 23.55
CA GLY A 165 1.68 7.36 23.77
C GLY A 165 0.60 8.04 24.63
N LYS A 166 0.60 9.37 24.65
CA LYS A 166 -0.43 10.18 25.35
C LYS A 166 -1.81 10.02 24.70
N GLN A 167 -2.87 10.07 25.52
CA GLN A 167 -4.27 10.03 25.07
C GLN A 167 -4.84 11.42 24.77
N TYR A 168 -5.61 11.48 23.69
CA TYR A 168 -6.22 12.68 23.12
C TYR A 168 -7.70 12.45 22.78
N GLU A 169 -8.42 13.52 22.48
CA GLU A 169 -9.83 13.46 22.04
C GLU A 169 -9.98 12.93 20.61
N GLY A 170 -8.93 13.09 19.81
CA GLY A 170 -8.82 12.56 18.46
C GLY A 170 -7.38 12.69 17.95
N ILE A 171 -7.03 11.84 17.00
CA ILE A 171 -5.78 11.90 16.23
C ILE A 171 -6.17 12.18 14.78
N GLY A 172 -5.45 13.09 14.12
CA GLY A 172 -5.76 13.46 12.74
C GLY A 172 -5.53 12.29 11.78
N GLU A 173 -6.56 11.86 11.08
CA GLU A 173 -6.46 10.79 10.08
C GLU A 173 -5.43 11.18 8.99
N GLY A 174 -4.58 10.24 8.60
CA GLY A 174 -3.51 10.47 7.62
C GLY A 174 -2.34 11.36 8.08
N THR A 175 -2.35 11.91 9.31
CA THR A 175 -1.28 12.81 9.78
C THR A 175 -0.08 12.10 10.43
N LEU A 176 -0.22 10.81 10.76
CA LEU A 176 0.83 10.01 11.39
C LEU A 176 1.96 9.73 10.38
N VAL A 177 3.17 10.22 10.66
CA VAL A 177 4.30 10.17 9.72
C VAL A 177 5.65 10.04 10.43
N PHE A 178 6.57 9.24 9.87
CA PHE A 178 7.96 9.15 10.32
C PHE A 178 8.87 10.13 9.58
N SER A 179 9.92 10.64 10.23
CA SER A 179 10.98 11.39 9.54
C SER A 179 11.71 10.53 8.49
N PRO A 180 12.34 11.12 7.46
CA PRO A 180 13.12 10.40 6.44
C PRO A 180 14.23 9.50 7.02
N ASP A 181 14.86 9.92 8.12
CA ASP A 181 15.89 9.12 8.82
C ASP A 181 15.31 8.11 9.82
N SER A 182 13.98 8.00 9.91
CA SER A 182 13.22 7.12 10.81
C SER A 182 13.37 7.38 12.31
N ARG A 183 13.97 8.51 12.71
CA ARG A 183 14.21 8.82 14.13
C ARG A 183 13.02 9.51 14.80
N ARG A 184 12.40 10.47 14.12
CA ARG A 184 11.26 11.23 14.63
C ARG A 184 9.95 10.59 14.16
N ILE A 185 8.89 10.79 14.93
CA ILE A 185 7.51 10.60 14.47
C ILE A 185 6.68 11.85 14.77
N ALA A 186 5.79 12.21 13.86
CA ALA A 186 4.86 13.31 14.02
C ALA A 186 3.41 12.86 13.78
N TYR A 187 2.46 13.51 14.46
CA TYR A 187 1.02 13.34 14.24
C TYR A 187 0.23 14.56 14.72
N ALA A 188 -0.95 14.79 14.17
CA ALA A 188 -1.90 15.79 14.67
C ALA A 188 -2.74 15.19 15.81
N ALA A 189 -2.97 15.96 16.87
CA ALA A 189 -3.79 15.54 18.00
C ALA A 189 -4.75 16.65 18.46
N GLN A 190 -5.97 16.27 18.83
CA GLN A 190 -7.01 17.17 19.32
C GLN A 190 -6.94 17.31 20.85
N MET A 191 -6.99 18.56 21.30
CA MET A 191 -7.00 18.97 22.71
C MET A 191 -8.09 20.04 22.92
N GLY A 192 -9.32 19.62 23.22
CA GLY A 192 -10.46 20.50 23.33
C GLY A 192 -10.88 21.06 21.97
N ASP A 193 -10.99 22.37 21.87
CA ASP A 193 -11.31 23.08 20.62
C ASP A 193 -10.06 23.37 19.75
N LYS A 194 -8.89 22.84 20.12
CA LYS A 194 -7.61 23.06 19.43
C LYS A 194 -6.98 21.77 18.92
N TRP A 195 -6.10 21.94 17.94
CA TRP A 195 -5.20 20.94 17.41
C TRP A 195 -3.75 21.31 17.70
N VAL A 196 -2.94 20.32 18.03
CA VAL A 196 -1.48 20.42 18.11
C VAL A 196 -0.85 19.45 17.11
N VAL A 197 0.34 19.79 16.61
CA VAL A 197 1.26 18.79 16.07
C VAL A 197 2.10 18.26 17.24
N VAL A 198 2.16 16.94 17.37
CA VAL A 198 2.98 16.24 18.36
C VAL A 198 4.18 15.66 17.63
N VAL A 199 5.39 15.86 18.15
CA VAL A 199 6.63 15.29 17.62
C VAL A 199 7.35 14.54 18.74
N ASP A 200 7.52 13.23 18.59
CA ASP A 200 8.14 12.35 19.61
C ASP A 200 7.55 12.54 21.03
N GLU A 201 6.22 12.58 21.14
CA GLU A 201 5.44 12.83 22.37
C GLU A 201 5.61 14.25 22.97
N ILE A 202 6.20 15.20 22.23
CA ILE A 202 6.28 16.62 22.61
C ILE A 202 5.19 17.39 21.84
N GLU A 203 4.30 18.04 22.58
CA GLU A 203 3.20 18.85 22.03
C GLU A 203 3.72 20.21 21.54
N GLY A 204 3.46 20.53 20.27
CA GLY A 204 3.77 21.81 19.65
C GLY A 204 2.75 22.90 19.97
N LYS A 205 2.71 23.94 19.11
CA LYS A 205 1.77 25.05 19.28
C LYS A 205 0.33 24.63 18.95
N GLN A 206 -0.64 25.24 19.67
CA GLN A 206 -2.08 25.07 19.42
C GLN A 206 -2.59 25.94 18.27
N TYR A 207 -3.49 25.36 17.48
CA TYR A 207 -4.17 25.95 16.33
C TYR A 207 -5.66 25.58 16.36
N ASP A 208 -6.51 26.32 15.63
CA ASP A 208 -7.95 26.04 15.58
C ASP A 208 -8.27 24.81 14.72
N SER A 209 -7.47 24.56 13.68
CA SER A 209 -7.55 23.35 12.84
C SER A 209 -6.23 23.12 12.11
N LEU A 210 -6.00 21.86 11.73
CA LEU A 210 -4.94 21.44 10.80
C LEU A 210 -5.60 20.91 9.51
N PHE A 211 -4.99 21.17 8.35
CA PHE A 211 -5.60 20.82 7.06
C PHE A 211 -4.56 20.63 5.93
N GLY A 212 -5.02 20.19 4.75
CA GLY A 212 -4.17 19.92 3.59
C GLY A 212 -3.63 18.49 3.57
N GLU A 213 -2.45 18.29 2.98
CA GLU A 213 -1.78 16.98 2.81
C GLU A 213 -1.17 16.41 4.11
N GLY A 214 -1.69 16.82 5.28
CA GLY A 214 -1.17 16.40 6.60
C GLY A 214 0.14 17.08 6.99
N ILE A 215 1.03 16.31 7.63
CA ILE A 215 2.34 16.75 8.12
C ILE A 215 3.41 16.18 7.19
N ILE A 216 4.32 17.03 6.72
CA ILE A 216 5.36 16.67 5.75
C ILE A 216 6.74 16.98 6.32
N PHE A 217 7.56 15.96 6.57
CA PHE A 217 8.99 16.17 6.84
C PHE A 217 9.74 16.54 5.54
N ASP A 218 10.49 17.63 5.55
CA ASP A 218 11.42 17.97 4.46
C ASP A 218 12.84 17.39 4.68
N SER A 219 13.13 17.04 5.92
CA SER A 219 14.44 16.62 6.42
C SER A 219 14.26 15.79 7.71
N SER A 220 15.35 15.37 8.37
CA SER A 220 15.27 14.62 9.63
C SER A 220 14.59 15.40 10.77
N ASN A 221 14.69 16.73 10.76
CA ASN A 221 14.32 17.61 11.87
C ASN A 221 13.38 18.75 11.46
N GLY A 222 13.25 19.02 10.16
CA GLY A 222 12.33 20.01 9.58
C GLY A 222 11.02 19.37 9.13
N LEU A 223 9.89 19.96 9.52
CA LEU A 223 8.55 19.55 9.11
C LEU A 223 7.65 20.74 8.80
N HIS A 224 6.66 20.49 7.94
CA HIS A 224 5.72 21.48 7.43
C HIS A 224 4.29 21.00 7.57
N TYR A 225 3.36 21.91 7.86
CA TYR A 225 1.92 21.66 7.89
C TYR A 225 1.12 22.95 7.70
N LEU A 226 -0.17 22.84 7.34
CA LEU A 226 -1.08 24.00 7.25
C LEU A 226 -2.03 24.04 8.44
N ALA A 227 -2.21 25.25 8.99
CA ALA A 227 -3.02 25.46 10.19
C ALA A 227 -3.85 26.74 10.11
N THR A 228 -5.00 26.76 10.80
CA THR A 228 -5.80 27.96 11.03
C THR A 228 -5.60 28.48 12.46
N SER A 229 -5.64 29.80 12.64
CA SER A 229 -5.65 30.44 13.96
C SER A 229 -6.33 31.80 13.86
N GLY A 230 -7.47 31.96 14.54
CA GLY A 230 -8.39 33.07 14.35
C GLY A 230 -8.87 33.14 12.89
N THR A 231 -8.70 34.31 12.26
CA THR A 231 -9.01 34.51 10.84
C THR A 231 -7.82 34.22 9.91
N GLY A 232 -6.69 33.72 10.45
CA GLY A 232 -5.46 33.49 9.70
C GLY A 232 -5.30 32.05 9.22
N ILE A 233 -4.76 31.88 8.02
CA ILE A 233 -4.20 30.63 7.51
C ILE A 233 -2.68 30.76 7.55
N TYR A 234 -2.00 29.72 8.04
CA TYR A 234 -0.56 29.68 8.20
C TYR A 234 0.01 28.42 7.56
N ALA A 235 1.03 28.57 6.74
CA ALA A 235 1.99 27.51 6.49
C ALA A 235 3.00 27.55 7.64
N ILE A 236 3.07 26.47 8.42
CA ILE A 236 4.00 26.32 9.53
C ILE A 236 5.18 25.49 9.06
N GLN A 237 6.38 25.96 9.42
CA GLN A 237 7.62 25.20 9.38
C GLN A 237 8.13 25.10 10.82
N GLU A 238 8.41 23.88 11.27
CA GLU A 238 9.12 23.63 12.53
C GLU A 238 10.47 23.00 12.22
N GLU A 239 11.51 23.38 12.95
CA GLU A 239 12.86 22.82 12.86
C GLU A 239 13.40 22.63 14.28
N ASN A 240 13.78 21.39 14.64
CA ASN A 240 14.24 20.99 15.98
C ASN A 240 15.43 20.03 15.92
#